data_AF-A0A220U4V1-F1
#
_entry.id   AF-A0A220U4V1-F1
#
_cell.length_a   1.000
_cell.length_b   1.000
_cell.length_c   1.000
_cell.angle_alpha   90.00
_cell.angle_beta   90.00
_cell.angle_gamma   90.00
#
_symmetry.space_group_name_H-M   'P 1'
#
loop_
_entity.id
_entity.type
_entity.pdbx_description
1 polymer ?
#
loop_
_entity_poly.entity_id
_entity_poly.type
_entity_poly.pdbx_seq_one_letter_code
_entity_poly.pdbx_strand_id
1 'polypeptide(L)'
;MANKYKILKDEEVEQEVRYLSFMGNFRRYDFAIMNARDNNKKVVIDLRNNRFAVLNKEDIMEEGGIEHTFHVTEIEADELREVLGAVL
;
A
#
# COMPACT_ATOMS: atom_id res chain seq x y z
N MET A 1 -7.31 -36.87 -17.69
CA MET A 1 -8.25 -35.80 -17.26
C MET A 1 -7.49 -34.49 -17.38
N ALA A 2 -7.79 -33.65 -18.38
CA ALA A 2 -7.02 -32.44 -18.63
C ALA A 2 -7.67 -31.25 -17.92
N ASN A 3 -6.96 -30.65 -16.97
CA ASN A 3 -7.33 -29.34 -16.43
C ASN A 3 -7.18 -28.31 -17.55
N LYS A 4 -8.29 -27.97 -18.23
CA LYS A 4 -8.35 -26.83 -19.15
C LYS A 4 -8.60 -25.56 -18.34
N TYR A 5 -7.58 -25.06 -17.66
CA TYR A 5 -7.67 -23.68 -17.16
C TYR A 5 -7.59 -22.71 -18.35
N LYS A 6 -8.33 -21.61 -18.27
CA LYS A 6 -8.31 -20.52 -19.25
C LYS A 6 -7.64 -19.32 -18.61
N ILE A 7 -6.55 -18.85 -19.22
CA ILE A 7 -5.94 -17.57 -18.84
C ILE A 7 -6.91 -16.47 -19.27
N LEU A 8 -7.35 -15.65 -18.31
CA LEU A 8 -8.27 -14.54 -18.58
C LEU A 8 -7.53 -13.31 -19.10
N LYS A 9 -6.33 -13.05 -18.57
CA LYS A 9 -5.46 -11.94 -18.95
C LYS A 9 -4.04 -12.21 -18.46
N ASP A 10 -3.07 -11.93 -19.30
CA ASP A 10 -1.63 -11.97 -19.00
C ASP A 10 -1.01 -10.73 -19.65
N GLU A 11 -0.34 -9.91 -18.84
CA GLU A 11 0.20 -8.64 -19.28
C GLU A 11 1.37 -8.23 -18.40
N GLU A 12 2.46 -7.89 -19.07
CA GLU A 12 3.65 -7.32 -18.46
C GLU A 12 3.66 -5.82 -18.70
N VAL A 13 3.86 -5.06 -17.63
CA VAL A 13 3.92 -3.59 -17.67
C VAL A 13 5.12 -3.13 -16.87
N GLU A 14 5.93 -2.28 -17.49
CA GLU A 14 6.99 -1.55 -16.81
C GLU A 14 6.38 -0.36 -16.07
N GLN A 15 6.69 -0.25 -14.78
CA GLN A 15 6.22 0.86 -13.95
C GLN A 15 7.24 1.22 -12.89
N GLU A 16 7.24 2.49 -12.50
CA GLU A 16 8.05 2.97 -11.40
C GLU A 16 7.51 2.47 -10.06
N VAL A 17 8.42 1.99 -9.22
CA VAL A 17 8.12 1.59 -7.85
C VAL A 17 8.98 2.41 -6.91
N ARG A 18 8.34 3.07 -5.95
CA ARG A 18 9.02 3.79 -4.87
C ARG A 18 9.14 2.88 -3.66
N TYR A 19 10.38 2.61 -3.24
CA TYR A 19 10.67 1.98 -1.96
C TYR A 19 10.90 3.05 -0.90
N LEU A 20 10.13 2.99 0.18
CA LEU A 20 10.21 3.92 1.29
C LEU A 20 10.44 3.15 2.58
N SER A 21 11.60 3.36 3.20
CA SER A 21 11.98 2.76 4.47
C SER A 21 12.19 3.85 5.50
N PHE A 22 11.54 3.73 6.66
CA PHE A 22 11.75 4.66 7.76
C PHE A 22 11.62 3.95 9.12
N MET A 23 12.28 4.51 10.12
CA MET A 23 12.13 4.08 11.50
C MET A 23 11.06 4.96 12.15
N GLY A 24 9.98 4.33 12.57
CA GLY A 24 8.98 5.02 13.38
C GLY A 24 9.19 4.86 14.87
N ASN A 25 8.25 5.40 15.63
CA ASN A 25 8.39 5.47 17.09
C ASN A 25 8.44 4.09 17.75
N PHE A 26 7.77 3.09 17.17
CA PHE A 26 7.69 1.74 17.72
C PHE A 26 8.39 0.67 16.88
N ARG A 27 8.49 0.89 15.56
CA ARG A 27 9.05 -0.08 14.62
C ARG A 27 9.50 0.55 13.32
N ARG A 28 10.33 -0.20 12.59
CA ARG A 28 10.70 0.12 11.21
C ARG A 28 9.61 -0.31 10.23
N TYR A 29 9.35 0.56 9.27
CA TYR A 29 8.46 0.35 8.13
C TYR A 29 9.26 0.24 6.82
N ASP A 30 8.82 -0.64 5.92
CA ASP A 30 9.34 -0.77 4.57
C ASP A 30 8.15 -0.87 3.62
N PHE A 31 7.90 0.17 2.83
CA PHE A 31 6.79 0.23 1.89
C PHE A 31 7.28 0.19 0.44
N ALA A 32 6.53 -0.53 -0.41
CA ALA A 32 6.60 -0.39 -1.86
C ALA A 32 5.34 0.30 -2.36
N ILE A 33 5.51 1.39 -3.12
CA ILE A 33 4.42 2.23 -3.60
C ILE A 33 4.49 2.28 -5.12
N MET A 34 3.39 1.95 -5.79
CA MET A 34 3.27 1.98 -7.25
C MET A 34 1.91 2.52 -7.66
N ASN A 35 1.78 3.01 -8.89
CA ASN A 35 0.49 3.45 -9.40
C ASN A 35 -0.44 2.26 -9.55
N ALA A 36 -1.69 2.43 -9.13
CA ALA A 36 -2.70 1.42 -9.40
C ALA A 36 -3.17 1.55 -10.86
N ARG A 37 -3.62 0.42 -11.41
CA ARG A 37 -3.78 0.26 -12.85
C ARG A 37 -4.93 1.07 -13.45
N ASP A 38 -6.05 1.17 -12.73
CA ASP A 38 -7.33 1.64 -13.29
C ASP A 38 -7.89 2.87 -12.54
N ASN A 39 -7.10 3.52 -11.69
CA ASN A 39 -7.56 4.62 -10.83
C ASN A 39 -6.43 5.59 -10.44
N ASN A 40 -6.79 6.79 -10.00
CA ASN A 40 -5.86 7.79 -9.43
C ASN A 40 -5.40 7.40 -8.00
N LYS A 41 -5.33 6.10 -7.71
CA LYS A 41 -4.88 5.57 -6.42
C LYS A 41 -3.48 4.99 -6.58
N LYS A 42 -2.81 4.76 -5.46
CA LYS A 42 -1.55 4.01 -5.42
C LYS A 42 -1.77 2.70 -4.68
N VAL A 43 -1.05 1.67 -5.11
CA VAL A 43 -0.90 0.45 -4.33
C VAL A 43 0.24 0.69 -3.35
N VAL A 44 -0.05 0.59 -2.06
CA VAL A 44 0.92 0.65 -0.97
C VAL A 44 1.05 -0.74 -0.37
N ILE A 45 2.25 -1.31 -0.41
CA ILE A 45 2.56 -2.64 0.10
C ILE A 45 3.49 -2.50 1.30
N ASP A 46 3.07 -2.98 2.46
CA ASP A 46 3.92 -3.21 3.63
C ASP A 46 4.71 -4.51 3.42
N LEU A 47 5.99 -4.35 3.10
CA LEU A 47 6.90 -5.46 2.81
C LEU A 47 7.25 -6.29 4.05
N ARG A 48 7.00 -5.76 5.26
CA ARG A 48 7.33 -6.45 6.51
C ARG A 48 6.16 -7.26 7.05
N ASN A 49 4.94 -6.75 6.88
CA ASN A 49 3.73 -7.36 7.42
C ASN A 49 2.88 -8.09 6.38
N ASN A 50 3.33 -8.18 5.11
CA ASN A 50 2.60 -8.79 3.99
C ASN A 50 1.18 -8.21 3.82
N ARG A 51 1.04 -6.91 4.07
CA ARG A 51 -0.22 -6.18 3.88
C ARG A 51 -0.08 -5.27 2.69
N PHE A 52 -1.19 -5.03 2.01
CA PHE A 52 -1.24 -4.03 0.97
C PHE A 52 -2.60 -3.38 0.94
N ALA A 53 -2.66 -2.20 0.37
CA ALA A 53 -3.91 -1.51 0.15
C ALA A 53 -3.81 -0.57 -1.06
N VAL A 54 -4.97 -0.25 -1.63
CA VAL A 54 -5.10 0.64 -2.78
C VAL A 54 -5.79 1.91 -2.30
N LEU A 55 -5.01 2.97 -2.15
CA LEU A 55 -5.44 4.21 -1.50
C LEU A 55 -4.90 5.44 -2.22
N ASN A 56 -5.62 6.54 -2.11
CA ASN A 56 -5.16 7.89 -2.43
C ASN A 56 -4.89 8.67 -1.14
N LYS A 57 -4.53 9.95 -1.30
CA LYS A 57 -4.24 10.85 -0.19
C LYS A 57 -5.47 11.09 0.68
N GLU A 58 -6.65 11.15 0.09
CA GLU A 58 -7.91 11.35 0.80
C GLU A 58 -8.25 10.14 1.69
N ASP A 59 -8.07 8.91 1.20
CA ASP A 59 -8.31 7.66 1.95
C ASP A 59 -7.40 7.55 3.18
N ILE A 60 -6.21 8.14 3.14
CA ILE A 60 -5.26 8.19 4.27
C ILE A 60 -5.69 9.17 5.35
N MET A 61 -6.22 10.32 4.94
CA MET A 61 -6.61 11.38 5.86
C MET A 61 -7.94 11.11 6.54
N GLU A 62 -8.70 10.12 6.06
CA GLU A 62 -9.93 9.66 6.73
C GLU A 62 -9.60 8.99 8.08
N GLU A 63 -10.32 9.39 9.12
CA GLU A 63 -10.20 8.79 10.45
C GLU A 63 -10.58 7.31 10.41
N GLY A 64 -9.75 6.44 10.98
CA GLY A 64 -9.99 4.98 11.05
C GLY A 64 -9.61 4.18 9.79
N GLY A 65 -9.34 4.85 8.66
CA GLY A 65 -9.03 4.18 7.38
C GLY A 65 -7.72 3.37 7.44
N ILE A 66 -6.65 3.97 7.98
CA ILE A 66 -5.31 3.35 8.03
C ILE A 66 -5.21 2.29 9.11
N GLU A 67 -5.83 2.52 10.26
CA GLU A 67 -5.86 1.64 11.42
C GLU A 67 -6.41 0.26 11.01
N HIS A 68 -7.56 0.25 10.33
CA HIS A 68 -8.18 -0.99 9.84
C HIS A 68 -7.43 -1.63 8.67
N THR A 69 -6.82 -0.83 7.81
CA THR A 69 -6.14 -1.33 6.63
C THR A 69 -4.81 -2.00 6.97
N PHE A 70 -4.00 -1.33 7.80
CA PHE A 70 -2.66 -1.79 8.16
C PHE A 70 -2.60 -2.54 9.50
N HIS A 71 -3.72 -2.66 10.23
CA HIS A 71 -3.80 -3.22 11.59
C HIS A 71 -2.76 -2.58 12.51
N VAL A 72 -2.77 -1.25 12.53
CA VAL A 72 -1.89 -0.45 13.37
C VAL A 72 -2.68 0.23 14.47
N THR A 73 -2.00 0.57 15.56
CA THR A 73 -2.59 1.41 16.61
C THR A 73 -2.84 2.83 16.09
N GLU A 74 -3.68 3.62 16.76
CA GLU A 74 -3.92 5.03 16.39
C GLU A 74 -2.61 5.83 16.32
N ILE A 75 -1.70 5.64 17.28
CA ILE A 75 -0.42 6.34 17.33
C ILE A 75 0.45 6.00 16.11
N GLU A 76 0.49 4.72 15.73
CA GLU A 76 1.18 4.31 14.51
C GLU A 76 0.48 4.84 13.25
N ALA A 77 -0.85 4.88 13.24
CA ALA A 77 -1.62 5.37 12.11
C ALA A 77 -1.35 6.85 11.83
N ASP A 78 -1.28 7.69 12.87
CA ASP A 78 -0.94 9.12 12.72
C ASP A 78 0.44 9.32 12.09
N GLU A 79 1.42 8.52 12.51
CA GLU A 79 2.75 8.53 11.90
C GLU A 79 2.72 8.11 10.42
N LEU A 80 1.96 7.05 10.11
CA LEU A 80 1.76 6.60 8.73
C LEU A 80 1.06 7.66 7.89
N ARG A 81 0.11 8.42 8.44
CA ARG A 81 -0.60 9.51 7.75
C ARG A 81 0.36 10.61 7.30
N GLU A 82 1.25 11.05 8.19
CA GLU A 82 2.23 12.08 7.86
C GLU A 82 3.18 11.63 6.75
N VAL A 83 3.73 10.43 6.87
CA VAL A 83 4.73 9.91 5.93
C VAL A 83 4.11 9.57 4.58
N LEU A 84 3.02 8.80 4.57
CA LEU A 84 2.37 8.39 3.32
C LEU A 84 1.64 9.56 2.67
N GLY A 85 1.04 10.49 3.43
CA GLY A 85 0.36 11.68 2.89
C GLY A 85 1.30 12.68 2.19
N ALA A 86 2.60 12.62 2.47
CA ALA A 86 3.63 13.38 1.75
C ALA A 86 4.09 12.70 0.44
N VAL A 87 3.82 11.41 0.27
CA VAL A 87 4.34 10.57 -0.81
C VAL A 87 3.25 10.11 -1.78
N LEU A 88 2.01 10.00 -1.32
CA LEU A 88 0.81 9.78 -2.12
C LEU A 88 0.39 11.07 -2.83
#